data_AF-G0MP19-F1
#
_entry.id   AF-G0MP19-F1
#
_cell.length_a   1.000
_cell.length_b   1.000
_cell.length_c   1.000
_cell.angle_alpha   90.00
_cell.angle_beta   90.00
_cell.angle_gamma   90.00
#
_symmetry.space_group_name_H-M   'P 1'
#
loop_
_entity.id
_entity.type
_entity.pdbx_description
1 polymer ?
#
loop_
_entity_poly.entity_id
_entity_poly.type
_entity_poly.pdbx_seq_one_letter_code
_entity_poly.pdbx_strand_id
1 'polypeptide(L)'
;MVNLWNQTVKVVEKLGRDTNEILKESYKTIASNVEAEARRVRDRLGESETQSQIGESNEVPVLNEEKRKLLELRETVNKIKDSLQNINTLCNPMVGEPHVNPGAHTADIADLNSNQERMRNQIDAFRHLVADRNEEFALQLNFLSQMDCILQGRTLRTICFELENVVDRGDSETVKRFGEMAGGLFQQIERVMAELDQNTRNPNVEIDVIPSELPNDNNTPNVWS
;
A
#
# COMPACT_ATOMS: atom_id res chain seq x y z
N MET A 1 25.17 -24.42 52.53
CA MET A 1 25.06 -23.64 51.28
C MET A 1 25.26 -24.47 50.01
N VAL A 2 26.20 -25.44 49.95
CA VAL A 2 26.49 -26.23 48.72
C VAL A 2 25.32 -27.14 48.26
N ASN A 3 24.52 -27.70 49.18
CA ASN A 3 23.41 -28.59 48.82
C ASN A 3 22.23 -27.91 48.13
N LEU A 4 21.93 -26.64 48.47
CA LEU A 4 20.84 -25.90 47.82
C LEU A 4 21.17 -25.57 46.37
N TRP A 5 22.41 -25.13 46.10
CA TRP A 5 22.87 -24.82 44.74
C TRP A 5 22.83 -26.05 43.82
N ASN A 6 23.30 -27.20 44.30
CA ASN A 6 23.25 -28.45 43.53
C ASN A 6 21.81 -28.91 43.23
N GLN A 7 20.87 -28.61 44.12
CA GLN A 7 19.46 -28.93 43.91
C GLN A 7 18.81 -27.99 42.88
N THR A 8 19.12 -26.69 42.93
CA THR A 8 18.65 -25.71 41.95
C THR A 8 19.16 -26.01 40.54
N VAL A 9 20.45 -26.34 40.38
CA VAL A 9 21.03 -26.67 39.07
C VAL A 9 20.33 -27.89 38.45
N LYS A 10 20.07 -28.94 39.22
CA LYS A 10 19.35 -30.13 38.73
C LYS A 10 17.92 -29.84 38.27
N VAL A 11 17.22 -28.92 38.95
CA VAL A 11 15.87 -28.50 38.57
C VAL A 11 15.89 -27.72 37.26
N VAL A 12 16.85 -26.80 37.09
CA VAL A 12 17.01 -26.00 35.86
C VAL A 12 17.37 -26.90 34.67
N GLU A 13 18.28 -27.85 34.85
CA GLU A 13 18.64 -28.81 33.80
C GLU A 13 17.45 -29.69 33.38
N LYS A 14 16.63 -30.10 34.36
CA LYS A 14 15.41 -30.87 34.08
C LYS A 14 14.41 -30.04 33.29
N LEU A 15 14.13 -28.80 33.73
CA LEU A 15 13.24 -27.88 33.03
C LEU A 15 13.71 -27.60 31.60
N GLY A 16 15.02 -27.45 31.38
CA GLY A 16 15.59 -27.28 30.05
C GLY A 16 15.33 -28.48 29.14
N ARG A 17 15.49 -29.71 29.66
CA ARG A 17 15.18 -30.93 28.90
C ARG A 17 13.68 -31.04 28.58
N ASP A 18 12.83 -30.86 29.59
CA ASP A 18 11.38 -30.97 29.44
C ASP A 18 10.84 -29.93 28.43
N THR A 19 11.36 -28.69 28.47
CA THR A 19 11.00 -27.63 27.51
C THR A 19 11.44 -27.97 26.09
N ASN A 20 12.64 -28.54 25.93
CA ASN A 20 13.15 -28.93 24.61
C ASN A 20 12.34 -30.10 24.01
N GLU A 21 11.88 -31.04 24.83
CA GLU A 21 10.98 -32.11 24.37
C GLU A 21 9.63 -31.57 23.90
N ILE A 22 9.02 -30.64 24.67
CA ILE A 22 7.76 -30.00 24.29
C ILE A 22 7.89 -29.23 22.97
N LEU A 23 8.98 -28.46 22.81
CA LEU A 23 9.24 -27.74 21.56
C LEU A 23 9.40 -28.71 20.40
N LYS A 24 10.15 -29.79 20.58
CA LYS A 24 10.38 -30.79 19.53
C LYS A 24 9.08 -31.46 19.07
N GLU A 25 8.18 -31.81 19.99
CA GLU A 25 6.88 -32.37 19.65
C GLU A 25 5.97 -31.33 18.97
N SER A 26 5.97 -30.09 19.44
CA SER A 26 5.24 -29.00 18.80
C SER A 26 5.69 -28.76 17.35
N TYR A 27 7.00 -28.75 17.09
CA TYR A 27 7.55 -28.64 15.74
C TYR A 27 7.12 -29.80 14.83
N LYS A 28 7.09 -31.04 15.33
CA LYS A 28 6.59 -32.18 14.55
C LYS A 28 5.12 -32.04 14.20
N THR A 29 4.29 -31.61 15.15
CA THR A 29 2.85 -31.39 14.90
C THR A 29 2.62 -30.31 13.85
N ILE A 30 3.34 -29.19 13.94
CA ILE A 30 3.24 -28.10 12.97
C ILE A 30 3.70 -28.57 11.58
N ALA A 31 4.83 -29.27 11.49
CA ALA A 31 5.32 -29.79 10.21
C ALA A 31 4.31 -30.75 9.56
N SER A 32 3.73 -31.67 10.35
CA SER A 32 2.68 -32.59 9.88
C SER A 32 1.44 -31.85 9.38
N ASN A 33 0.99 -30.81 10.11
CA ASN A 33 -0.17 -30.02 9.72
C ASN A 33 0.08 -29.21 8.45
N VAL A 34 1.27 -28.63 8.29
CA VAL A 34 1.67 -27.91 7.08
C VAL A 34 1.71 -28.86 5.88
N GLU A 35 2.26 -30.06 6.02
CA GLU A 35 2.25 -31.07 4.96
C GLU A 35 0.84 -31.56 4.62
N ALA A 36 -0.03 -31.73 5.61
CA ALA A 36 -1.42 -32.11 5.40
C ALA A 36 -2.20 -31.02 4.66
N GLU A 37 -1.99 -29.76 5.01
CA GLU A 37 -2.64 -28.63 4.34
C GLU A 37 -2.09 -28.41 2.92
N ALA A 38 -0.77 -28.58 2.72
CA ALA A 38 -0.16 -28.56 1.39
C ALA A 38 -0.71 -29.67 0.48
N ARG A 39 -0.99 -30.86 1.03
CA ARG A 39 -1.69 -31.93 0.31
C ARG A 39 -3.13 -31.55 -0.02
N ARG A 40 -3.90 -31.04 0.93
CA ARG A 40 -5.28 -30.59 0.69
C ARG A 40 -5.36 -29.51 -0.39
N VAL A 41 -4.46 -28.54 -0.37
CA VAL A 41 -4.40 -27.48 -1.39
C VAL A 41 -4.05 -28.06 -2.76
N ARG A 42 -3.12 -29.03 -2.83
CA ARG A 42 -2.78 -29.73 -4.07
C ARG A 42 -3.95 -30.54 -4.62
N ASP A 43 -4.68 -31.25 -3.77
CA ASP A 43 -5.85 -32.05 -4.17
C ASP A 43 -6.96 -31.13 -4.70
N ARG A 44 -7.20 -29.99 -4.05
CA ARG A 44 -8.14 -28.95 -4.54
C ARG A 44 -7.73 -28.34 -5.88
N LEU A 45 -6.43 -28.23 -6.15
CA LEU A 45 -5.91 -27.75 -7.43
C LEU A 45 -5.99 -28.83 -8.52
N GLY A 46 -5.75 -30.11 -8.18
CA GLY A 46 -5.90 -31.23 -9.12
C GLY A 46 -7.35 -31.51 -9.53
N GLU A 47 -8.31 -31.27 -8.63
CA GLU A 47 -9.74 -31.39 -8.93
C GLU A 47 -10.26 -30.25 -9.83
N SER A 48 -9.57 -29.10 -9.91
CA SER A 48 -9.92 -28.03 -10.86
C SER A 48 -9.49 -28.32 -12.31
N GLU A 49 -8.56 -29.26 -12.55
CA GLU A 49 -8.10 -29.59 -13.90
C GLU A 49 -8.96 -30.65 -14.61
N THR A 50 -9.86 -31.34 -13.90
CA THR A 50 -10.69 -32.44 -14.45
C THR A 50 -12.15 -32.08 -14.75
N GLN A 51 -12.54 -30.81 -14.58
CA GLN A 51 -13.87 -30.29 -14.96
C GLN A 51 -13.83 -29.30 -16.15
N SER A 52 -12.82 -29.38 -17.02
CA SER A 52 -12.82 -28.67 -18.32
C SER A 52 -13.22 -29.58 -19.48
N GLN A 53 -14.43 -30.14 -19.43
CA GLN A 53 -15.18 -30.55 -20.62
C GLN A 53 -16.67 -30.42 -20.31
N ILE A 54 -17.26 -29.29 -20.69
CA ILE A 54 -18.62 -29.11 -21.24
C ILE A 54 -18.86 -27.60 -21.37
N GLY A 55 -19.08 -27.14 -22.61
CA GLY A 55 -19.73 -25.86 -22.91
C GLY A 55 -18.79 -24.73 -23.32
N GLU A 56 -18.61 -24.56 -24.62
CA GLU A 56 -18.12 -23.32 -25.23
C GLU A 56 -18.92 -22.11 -24.74
N SER A 57 -18.25 -21.21 -24.04
CA SER A 57 -18.61 -19.81 -23.85
C SER A 57 -17.30 -19.03 -23.78
N ASN A 58 -16.94 -18.39 -24.88
CA ASN A 58 -15.66 -17.70 -25.15
C ASN A 58 -15.47 -16.40 -24.35
N GLU A 59 -15.41 -16.42 -23.01
CA GLU A 59 -15.24 -15.19 -22.21
C GLU A 59 -14.08 -15.13 -21.20
N VAL A 60 -13.28 -16.17 -20.98
CA VAL A 60 -12.35 -16.20 -19.81
C VAL A 60 -10.84 -16.20 -20.14
N PRO A 61 -10.32 -15.24 -20.93
CA PRO A 61 -8.94 -14.77 -20.73
C PRO A 61 -8.86 -13.31 -20.26
N VAL A 62 -9.84 -12.49 -20.63
CA VAL A 62 -9.78 -11.03 -20.53
C VAL A 62 -9.75 -10.60 -19.07
N LEU A 63 -10.72 -11.02 -18.24
CA LEU A 63 -10.92 -10.63 -16.83
C LEU A 63 -9.72 -10.91 -15.90
N ASN A 64 -8.77 -11.74 -16.32
CA ASN A 64 -7.54 -12.03 -15.58
C ASN A 64 -6.50 -10.93 -15.78
N GLU A 65 -6.44 -10.35 -16.97
CA GLU A 65 -5.45 -9.34 -17.33
C GLU A 65 -5.70 -8.00 -16.62
N GLU A 66 -6.95 -7.53 -16.51
CA GLU A 66 -7.24 -6.28 -15.77
C GLU A 66 -6.96 -6.44 -14.28
N LYS A 67 -7.35 -7.58 -13.69
CA LYS A 67 -7.05 -7.89 -12.29
C LYS A 67 -5.55 -7.90 -12.05
N ARG A 68 -4.80 -8.54 -12.93
CA ARG A 68 -3.33 -8.58 -12.88
C ARG A 68 -2.74 -7.17 -12.97
N LYS A 69 -3.19 -6.35 -13.92
CA LYS A 69 -2.73 -4.96 -14.07
C LYS A 69 -3.08 -4.08 -12.87
N LEU A 70 -4.26 -4.25 -12.29
CA LEU A 70 -4.66 -3.54 -11.08
C LEU A 70 -3.81 -3.95 -9.86
N LEU A 71 -3.42 -5.22 -9.75
CA LEU A 71 -2.50 -5.68 -8.71
C LEU A 71 -1.09 -5.10 -8.89
N GLU A 72 -0.58 -5.04 -10.13
CA GLU A 72 0.70 -4.38 -10.45
C GLU A 72 0.69 -2.89 -10.08
N LEU A 73 -0.44 -2.21 -10.32
CA LEU A 73 -0.66 -0.83 -9.92
C LEU A 73 -0.62 -0.68 -8.40
N ARG A 74 -1.38 -1.49 -7.66
CA ARG A 74 -1.40 -1.48 -6.19
C ARG A 74 -0.02 -1.73 -5.58
N GLU A 75 0.76 -2.65 -6.15
CA GLU A 75 2.13 -2.91 -5.70
C GLU A 75 3.00 -1.64 -5.85
N THR A 76 2.87 -0.94 -6.97
CA THR A 76 3.62 0.30 -7.23
C THR A 76 3.18 1.42 -6.30
N VAL A 77 1.88 1.54 -6.00
CA VAL A 77 1.38 2.47 -4.98
C VAL A 77 2.00 2.20 -3.61
N ASN A 78 2.08 0.94 -3.20
CA ASN A 78 2.69 0.60 -1.92
C ASN A 78 4.17 0.98 -1.87
N LYS A 79 4.93 0.77 -2.95
CA LYS A 79 6.33 1.22 -3.01
C LYS A 79 6.47 2.73 -2.86
N ILE A 80 5.58 3.51 -3.49
CA ILE A 80 5.54 4.98 -3.33
C ILE A 80 5.24 5.36 -1.88
N LYS A 81 4.27 4.68 -1.25
CA LYS A 81 3.95 4.89 0.17
C LYS A 81 5.15 4.61 1.07
N ASP A 82 5.85 3.51 0.84
CA ASP A 82 7.02 3.13 1.63
C ASP A 82 8.12 4.21 1.55
N SER A 83 8.44 4.69 0.35
CA SER A 83 9.41 5.79 0.17
C SER A 83 8.95 7.08 0.86
N LEU A 84 7.68 7.46 0.75
CA LEU A 84 7.14 8.65 1.44
C LEU A 84 7.18 8.50 2.97
N GLN A 85 6.87 7.31 3.48
CA GLN A 85 6.91 7.02 4.91
C GLN A 85 8.35 7.05 5.45
N ASN A 86 9.31 6.51 4.69
CA ASN A 86 10.73 6.58 5.04
C ASN A 86 11.21 8.02 5.10
N ILE A 87 10.93 8.81 4.06
CA ILE A 87 11.26 10.24 4.02
C ILE A 87 10.66 10.96 5.24
N ASN A 88 9.36 10.77 5.51
CA ASN A 88 8.71 11.38 6.67
C ASN A 88 9.40 10.97 7.99
N THR A 89 9.70 9.69 8.18
CA THR A 89 10.30 9.18 9.42
C THR A 89 11.70 9.74 9.65
N LEU A 90 12.50 9.85 8.59
CA LEU A 90 13.86 10.38 8.65
C LEU A 90 13.88 11.90 8.85
N CYS A 91 12.96 12.63 8.21
CA CYS A 91 12.84 14.08 8.38
C CYS A 91 12.15 14.48 9.69
N ASN A 92 11.30 13.63 10.25
CA ASN A 92 10.54 13.87 11.49
C ASN A 92 10.75 12.70 12.49
N PRO A 93 11.96 12.53 13.05
CA PRO A 93 12.21 11.48 14.02
C PRO A 93 11.38 11.71 15.30
N MET A 94 10.85 10.64 15.89
CA MET A 94 10.08 10.74 17.15
C MET A 94 10.91 11.27 18.32
N VAL A 95 12.23 11.10 18.27
CA VAL A 95 13.16 11.52 19.31
C VAL A 95 14.36 12.22 18.65
N GLY A 96 14.61 13.46 19.04
CA GLY A 96 15.75 14.26 18.60
C GLY A 96 15.45 15.15 17.39
N GLU A 97 16.47 15.87 16.95
CA GLU A 97 16.46 16.61 15.69
C GLU A 97 16.80 15.68 14.52
N PRO A 98 16.25 15.90 13.32
CA PRO A 98 16.65 15.14 12.13
C PRO A 98 18.15 15.27 11.91
N HIS A 99 18.88 14.19 12.20
CA HIS A 99 20.29 14.04 11.85
C HIS A 99 20.36 13.59 10.40
N VAL A 100 20.17 14.55 9.50
CA VAL A 100 20.23 14.31 8.06
C VAL A 100 21.68 14.31 7.60
N ASN A 101 22.24 13.11 7.49
CA ASN A 101 23.50 12.94 6.78
C ASN A 101 23.27 13.22 5.29
N PRO A 102 24.19 13.91 4.60
CA PRO A 102 24.19 13.99 3.15
C PRO A 102 23.99 12.61 2.53
N GLY A 103 23.06 12.51 1.58
CA GLY A 103 22.71 11.26 0.91
C GLY A 103 21.76 10.31 1.66
N ALA A 104 21.28 10.66 2.86
CA ALA A 104 20.37 9.79 3.63
C ALA A 104 19.04 9.48 2.91
N HIS A 105 18.60 10.34 1.99
CA HIS A 105 17.34 10.22 1.27
C HIS A 105 17.49 9.86 -0.22
N THR A 106 18.73 9.71 -0.72
CA THR A 106 18.98 9.55 -2.17
C THR A 106 18.28 8.31 -2.73
N ALA A 107 18.29 7.20 -2.00
CA ALA A 107 17.61 5.97 -2.41
C ALA A 107 16.09 6.15 -2.46
N ASP A 108 15.47 6.68 -1.40
CA ASP A 108 14.02 6.89 -1.35
C ASP A 108 13.55 7.89 -2.42
N ILE A 109 14.31 8.95 -2.69
CA ILE A 109 14.00 9.91 -3.76
C ILE A 109 14.11 9.27 -5.14
N ALA A 110 15.16 8.47 -5.37
CA ALA A 110 15.34 7.76 -6.64
C ALA A 110 14.19 6.76 -6.87
N ASP A 111 13.82 6.01 -5.84
CA ASP A 111 12.69 5.07 -5.87
C ASP A 111 11.37 5.81 -6.10
N LEU A 112 11.16 6.96 -5.45
CA LEU A 112 9.96 7.77 -5.64
C LEU A 112 9.81 8.23 -7.11
N ASN A 113 10.89 8.74 -7.71
CA ASN A 113 10.91 9.15 -9.12
C ASN A 113 10.66 7.97 -10.07
N SER A 114 11.35 6.85 -9.86
CA SER A 114 11.22 5.65 -10.70
C SER A 114 9.82 5.05 -10.61
N ASN A 115 9.26 4.94 -9.40
CA ASN A 115 7.91 4.42 -9.21
C ASN A 115 6.84 5.40 -9.71
N GLN A 116 7.05 6.72 -9.63
CA GLN A 116 6.16 7.72 -10.22
C GLN A 116 6.05 7.53 -11.74
N GLU A 117 7.18 7.39 -12.44
CA GLU A 117 7.20 7.16 -13.88
C GLU A 117 6.57 5.82 -14.25
N ARG A 118 6.95 4.75 -13.53
CA ARG A 118 6.36 3.41 -13.71
C ARG A 118 4.84 3.44 -13.55
N MET A 119 4.35 4.13 -12.53
CA MET A 119 2.91 4.18 -12.25
C MET A 119 2.14 4.94 -13.32
N ARG A 120 2.69 6.03 -13.89
CA ARG A 120 2.07 6.71 -15.04
C ARG A 120 1.91 5.76 -16.24
N ASN A 121 2.98 5.03 -16.58
CA ASN A 121 2.93 4.05 -17.67
C ASN A 121 1.89 2.94 -17.41
N GLN A 122 1.77 2.49 -16.16
CA GLN A 122 0.76 1.49 -15.78
C GLN A 122 -0.66 2.05 -15.82
N ILE A 123 -0.87 3.31 -15.38
CA ILE A 123 -2.17 3.99 -15.46
C ILE A 123 -2.62 4.08 -16.92
N ASP A 124 -1.73 4.55 -17.81
CA ASP A 124 -2.05 4.68 -19.23
C ASP A 124 -2.32 3.32 -19.86
N ALA A 125 -1.51 2.30 -19.57
CA ALA A 125 -1.74 0.94 -20.05
C ALA A 125 -3.10 0.39 -19.58
N PHE A 126 -3.47 0.62 -18.32
CA PHE A 126 -4.77 0.18 -17.80
C PHE A 126 -5.93 0.91 -18.47
N ARG A 127 -5.84 2.25 -18.62
CA ARG A 127 -6.86 3.06 -19.32
C ARG A 127 -7.10 2.55 -20.74
N HIS A 128 -6.04 2.21 -21.48
CA HIS A 128 -6.17 1.64 -22.82
C HIS A 128 -6.82 0.24 -22.81
N LEU A 129 -6.50 -0.59 -21.82
CA LEU A 129 -7.05 -1.94 -21.70
C LEU A 129 -8.57 -1.95 -21.43
N VAL A 130 -9.08 -0.95 -20.71
CA VAL A 130 -10.50 -0.86 -20.33
C VAL A 130 -11.28 0.22 -21.08
N ALA A 131 -10.73 0.78 -22.15
CA ALA A 131 -11.28 1.95 -22.85
C ALA A 131 -12.75 1.77 -23.29
N ASP A 132 -13.14 0.56 -23.69
CA ASP A 132 -14.50 0.22 -24.14
C ASP A 132 -15.43 -0.23 -22.99
N ARG A 133 -14.93 -0.30 -21.74
CA ARG A 133 -15.61 -0.83 -20.55
C ARG A 133 -15.53 0.14 -19.37
N ASN A 134 -15.55 1.44 -19.64
CA ASN A 134 -15.37 2.46 -18.61
C ASN A 134 -16.37 2.36 -17.45
N GLU A 135 -17.62 1.98 -17.74
CA GLU A 135 -18.67 1.82 -16.71
C GLU A 135 -18.36 0.66 -15.75
N GLU A 136 -17.86 -0.47 -16.27
CA GLU A 136 -17.50 -1.65 -15.47
C GLU A 136 -16.31 -1.35 -14.54
N PHE A 137 -15.38 -0.51 -14.99
CA PHE A 137 -14.15 -0.16 -14.26
C PHE A 137 -14.17 1.25 -13.67
N ALA A 138 -15.35 1.85 -13.49
CA ALA A 138 -15.49 3.25 -13.07
C ALA A 138 -14.76 3.56 -11.74
N LEU A 139 -14.85 2.65 -10.77
CA LEU A 139 -14.19 2.80 -9.47
C LEU A 139 -12.66 2.77 -9.58
N GLN A 140 -12.13 1.86 -10.40
CA GLN A 140 -10.71 1.72 -10.67
C GLN A 140 -10.21 2.95 -11.43
N LEU A 141 -10.93 3.40 -12.46
CA LEU A 141 -10.57 4.58 -13.23
C LEU A 141 -10.59 5.85 -12.39
N ASN A 142 -11.57 6.01 -11.49
CA ASN A 142 -11.60 7.12 -10.53
C ASN A 142 -10.38 7.08 -9.59
N PHE A 143 -10.08 5.92 -9.01
CA PHE A 143 -8.86 5.71 -8.22
C PHE A 143 -7.60 6.12 -8.99
N LEU A 144 -7.45 5.67 -10.24
CA LEU A 144 -6.30 6.01 -11.06
C LEU A 144 -6.23 7.50 -11.39
N SER A 145 -7.37 8.17 -11.59
CA SER A 145 -7.41 9.61 -11.77
C SER A 145 -6.92 10.36 -10.52
N GLN A 146 -7.35 9.94 -9.33
CA GLN A 146 -6.89 10.52 -8.08
C GLN A 146 -5.39 10.30 -7.87
N MET A 147 -4.89 9.09 -8.15
CA MET A 147 -3.47 8.79 -8.09
C MET A 147 -2.67 9.62 -9.09
N ASP A 148 -3.13 9.75 -10.34
CA ASP A 148 -2.46 10.57 -11.37
C ASP A 148 -2.35 12.05 -10.93
N CYS A 149 -3.40 12.60 -10.31
CA CYS A 149 -3.38 13.94 -9.71
C CYS A 149 -2.30 14.08 -8.62
N ILE A 150 -2.19 13.10 -7.71
CA ILE A 150 -1.15 13.08 -6.67
C ILE A 150 0.24 13.01 -7.30
N LEU A 151 0.43 12.10 -8.27
CA LEU A 151 1.70 11.90 -8.96
C LEU A 151 2.14 13.11 -9.77
N GLN A 152 1.22 13.89 -10.33
CA GLN A 152 1.54 15.12 -11.06
C GLN A 152 1.63 16.36 -10.15
N GLY A 153 1.22 16.20 -8.89
CA GLY A 153 1.14 17.25 -7.89
C GLY A 153 2.49 17.92 -7.62
N ARG A 154 2.41 19.24 -7.34
CA ARG A 154 3.58 20.06 -7.01
C ARG A 154 4.33 19.53 -5.78
N THR A 155 3.62 19.06 -4.77
CA THR A 155 4.21 18.57 -3.52
C THR A 155 5.20 17.43 -3.75
N LEU A 156 4.79 16.41 -4.51
CA LEU A 156 5.65 15.26 -4.83
C LEU A 156 6.89 15.71 -5.60
N ARG A 157 6.68 16.57 -6.61
CA ARG A 157 7.76 17.14 -7.42
C ARG A 157 8.77 17.90 -6.57
N THR A 158 8.29 18.76 -5.68
CA THR A 158 9.16 19.54 -4.79
C THR A 158 10.00 18.63 -3.90
N ILE A 159 9.41 17.57 -3.32
CA ILE A 159 10.19 16.58 -2.54
C ILE A 159 11.29 15.95 -3.39
N CYS A 160 10.98 15.48 -4.59
CA CYS A 160 11.96 14.84 -5.47
C CYS A 160 13.14 15.73 -5.88
N PHE A 161 12.93 17.04 -6.04
CA PHE A 161 13.95 17.96 -6.56
C PHE A 161 14.71 18.74 -5.50
N GLU A 162 14.09 19.01 -4.36
CA GLU A 162 14.62 19.98 -3.39
C GLU A 162 15.10 19.34 -2.09
N LEU A 163 14.57 18.18 -1.70
CA LEU A 163 14.90 17.57 -0.40
C LEU A 163 16.39 17.30 -0.24
N GLU A 164 17.05 16.72 -1.24
CA GLU A 164 18.48 16.40 -1.16
C GLU A 164 19.34 17.66 -0.98
N ASN A 165 19.02 18.73 -1.72
CA ASN A 165 19.70 20.01 -1.59
C ASN A 165 19.52 20.66 -0.21
N VAL A 166 18.35 20.48 0.40
CA VAL A 166 18.03 21.00 1.74
C VAL A 166 18.77 20.20 2.81
N VAL A 167 18.83 18.88 2.67
CA VAL A 167 19.57 17.96 3.52
C VAL A 167 21.06 18.29 3.51
N ASP A 168 21.66 18.48 2.34
CA ASP A 168 23.09 18.78 2.20
C ASP A 168 23.49 20.12 2.83
N ARG A 169 22.54 21.06 2.94
CA ARG A 169 22.74 22.35 3.60
C ARG A 169 22.59 22.28 5.13
N GLY A 170 22.07 21.17 5.66
CA GLY A 170 21.85 20.98 7.10
C GLY A 170 20.75 21.86 7.70
N ASP A 171 19.77 22.31 6.90
CA ASP A 171 18.66 23.14 7.38
C ASP A 171 17.55 22.28 8.01
N SER A 172 17.66 22.02 9.32
CA SER A 172 16.73 21.16 10.07
C SER A 172 15.27 21.62 9.96
N GLU A 173 14.99 22.92 10.00
CA GLU A 173 13.60 23.42 9.93
C GLU A 173 12.98 23.11 8.56
N THR A 174 13.72 23.35 7.49
CA THR A 174 13.24 23.06 6.15
C THR A 174 13.12 21.55 5.93
N VAL A 175 14.07 20.73 6.43
CA VAL A 175 13.98 19.26 6.40
C VAL A 175 12.68 18.76 7.03
N LYS A 176 12.31 19.25 8.22
CA LYS A 176 11.05 18.86 8.90
C LYS A 176 9.83 19.16 8.03
N ARG A 177 9.80 20.32 7.36
CA ARG A 177 8.71 20.67 6.43
C ARG A 177 8.59 19.69 5.26
N PHE A 178 9.71 19.22 4.71
CA PHE A 178 9.67 18.17 3.69
C PHE A 178 9.14 16.85 4.25
N GLY A 179 9.48 16.51 5.49
CA GLY A 179 8.88 15.38 6.20
C GLY A 179 7.36 15.51 6.34
N GLU A 180 6.86 16.68 6.74
CA GLU A 180 5.42 16.97 6.84
C GLU A 180 4.73 16.86 5.47
N MET A 181 5.36 17.37 4.41
CA MET A 181 4.86 17.22 3.04
C MET A 181 4.77 15.75 2.62
N ALA A 182 5.81 14.97 2.89
CA ALA A 182 5.84 13.53 2.59
C ALA A 182 4.76 12.77 3.38
N GLY A 183 4.60 13.09 4.68
CA GLY A 183 3.55 12.55 5.53
C GLY A 183 2.14 12.90 5.04
N GLY A 184 1.93 14.14 4.57
CA GLY A 184 0.66 14.57 3.98
C GLY A 184 0.32 13.82 2.69
N LEU A 185 1.30 13.59 1.81
CA LEU A 185 1.11 12.77 0.61
C LEU A 185 0.83 11.31 0.94
N PHE A 186 1.58 10.73 1.88
CA PHE A 186 1.34 9.38 2.36
C PHE A 186 -0.11 9.19 2.83
N GLN A 187 -0.62 10.12 3.65
CA GLN A 187 -2.01 10.09 4.13
C GLN A 187 -3.05 10.25 3.01
N GLN A 188 -2.77 11.09 2.01
CA GLN A 188 -3.66 11.22 0.84
C GLN A 188 -3.73 9.90 0.07
N ILE A 189 -2.59 9.26 -0.19
CA ILE A 189 -2.54 7.98 -0.90
C ILE A 189 -3.25 6.88 -0.09
N GLU A 190 -3.05 6.83 1.23
CA GLU A 190 -3.77 5.89 2.11
C GLU A 190 -5.28 6.05 2.01
N ARG A 191 -5.78 7.29 1.98
CA ARG A 191 -7.21 7.57 1.83
C ARG A 191 -7.73 7.05 0.49
N VAL A 192 -7.03 7.36 -0.60
CA VAL A 192 -7.41 6.93 -1.95
C VAL A 192 -7.41 5.39 -2.07
N MET A 193 -6.44 4.72 -1.46
CA MET A 193 -6.40 3.25 -1.38
C MET A 193 -7.54 2.66 -0.56
N ALA A 194 -7.83 3.26 0.61
CA ALA A 194 -8.92 2.83 1.48
C ALA A 194 -10.29 2.98 0.82
N GLU A 195 -10.52 4.07 0.08
CA GLU A 195 -11.75 4.29 -0.70
C GLU A 195 -11.93 3.20 -1.77
N LEU A 196 -10.88 2.86 -2.51
CA LEU A 196 -10.92 1.76 -3.48
C LEU A 196 -11.25 0.41 -2.81
N ASP A 197 -10.64 0.11 -1.67
CA ASP A 197 -10.89 -1.12 -0.92
C ASP A 197 -12.32 -1.19 -0.35
N GLN A 198 -12.87 -0.06 0.10
CA GLN A 198 -14.26 0.01 0.57
C GLN A 198 -15.24 -0.20 -0.57
N ASN A 199 -15.03 0.49 -1.69
CA ASN A 199 -15.92 0.41 -2.85
C ASN A 199 -15.89 -0.97 -3.53
N THR A 200 -14.75 -1.67 -3.46
CA THR A 200 -14.64 -3.05 -3.98
C THR A 200 -15.23 -4.11 -3.02
N ARG A 201 -15.37 -3.80 -1.72
CA ARG A 201 -16.02 -4.69 -0.74
C ARG A 201 -17.54 -4.51 -0.67
N ASN A 202 -18.05 -3.33 -1.02
CA ASN A 202 -19.48 -3.01 -1.03
C ASN A 202 -19.93 -2.57 -2.44
N PRO A 203 -20.28 -3.49 -3.34
CA PRO A 203 -20.77 -3.14 -4.69
C PRO A 203 -22.14 -2.41 -4.72
N ASN A 204 -22.76 -2.13 -3.57
CA ASN A 204 -24.13 -1.60 -3.46
C ASN A 204 -24.23 -0.19 -2.85
N VAL A 205 -23.16 0.59 -2.79
CA VAL A 205 -23.27 2.00 -2.40
C VAL A 205 -23.40 2.83 -3.68
N GLU A 206 -24.64 3.13 -4.05
CA GLU A 206 -24.94 4.22 -4.99
C GLU A 206 -24.17 5.47 -4.51
N ILE A 207 -23.25 5.93 -5.36
CA ILE A 207 -22.55 7.19 -5.15
C ILE A 207 -23.59 8.28 -5.36
N ASP A 208 -24.17 8.78 -4.26
CA ASP A 208 -24.93 10.02 -4.27
C ASP A 208 -23.99 11.13 -4.77
N VAL A 209 -24.26 11.56 -6.00
CA VAL A 209 -23.63 12.72 -6.62
C VAL A 209 -23.99 13.92 -5.78
N ILE A 210 -23.04 14.44 -5.02
CA ILE A 210 -23.17 15.74 -4.34
C ILE A 210 -23.46 16.79 -5.41
N PRO A 211 -24.63 17.45 -5.41
CA PRO A 211 -24.91 18.52 -6.35
C PRO A 211 -24.03 19.71 -6.00
N SER A 212 -23.18 20.11 -6.95
CA SER A 212 -22.48 21.39 -6.89
C SER A 212 -23.47 22.51 -7.21
N GLU A 213 -24.24 22.96 -6.22
CA GLU A 213 -24.96 24.24 -6.33
C GLU A 213 -24.04 25.38 -5.89
N LEU A 214 -23.61 26.18 -6.86
CA LEU A 214 -23.01 27.49 -6.65
C LEU A 214 -24.09 28.45 -6.14
N PRO A 215 -23.83 29.27 -5.10
CA PRO A 215 -24.77 30.29 -4.68
C PRO A 215 -24.82 31.42 -5.74
N ASN A 216 -25.97 31.52 -6.40
CA ASN A 216 -26.30 32.57 -7.35
C ASN A 216 -26.89 33.77 -6.58
N ASP A 217 -26.03 34.65 -6.05
CA ASP A 217 -26.45 35.93 -5.46
C ASP A 217 -26.68 36.98 -6.56
N ASN A 218 -27.88 36.98 -7.14
CA ASN A 218 -28.38 38.13 -7.91
C ASN A 218 -29.29 38.97 -7.01
N ASN A 219 -28.68 39.95 -6.34
CA ASN A 219 -29.40 40.95 -5.56
C ASN A 219 -29.35 42.30 -6.30
N THR A 220 -30.42 42.65 -7.02
CA THR A 220 -30.71 44.02 -7.46
C THR A 220 -32.14 44.39 -7.06
N PRO A 221 -32.35 45.27 -6.07
CA PRO A 221 -33.67 45.75 -5.74
C PRO A 221 -34.10 46.84 -6.73
N ASN A 222 -35.23 46.57 -7.38
CA ASN A 222 -35.94 47.47 -8.26
C ASN A 222 -36.62 48.58 -7.43
N VAL A 223 -36.19 49.83 -7.58
CA VAL A 223 -36.76 51.00 -6.89
C VAL A 223 -37.74 51.72 -7.82
N TRP A 224 -39.04 51.43 -7.70
CA TRP A 224 -40.12 52.27 -8.23
C TRP A 224 -41.30 52.28 -7.24
N SER A 225 -41.34 53.32 -6.38
CA SER A 225 -42.51 54.14 -5.98
C SER A 225 -42.11 55.03 -4.81
#